data_AF-A0A971V1D8-F1
#
_entry.id   AF-A0A971V1D8-F1
#
_cell.length_a   1.000
_cell.length_b   1.000
_cell.length_c   1.000
_cell.angle_alpha   90.00
_cell.angle_beta   90.00
_cell.angle_gamma   90.00
#
_symmetry.space_group_name_H-M   'P 1'
#
loop_
_entity.id
_entity.type
_entity.pdbx_description
1 polymer ?
#
loop_
_entity_poly.entity_id
_entity_poly.type
_entity_poly.pdbx_seq_one_letter_code
_entity_poly.pdbx_strand_id
1 'polypeptide(L)'
;MNKKIFTLALSLLLLAIMGLSAQQSSIIENLLVKSVEEKVSSMQELIGFDDDQAQQLREMELHFLQKVNKAEHCFLCNRQKRVDKLKKKRDVELQTILGRDHYIKYDAIENERIKKVPEHL
;
A
#
# COMPACT_ATOMS: atom_id res chain seq x y z
N MET A 1 0.30 27.68 -41.62
CA MET A 1 -0.13 27.31 -40.27
C MET A 1 0.72 28.08 -39.27
N ASN A 2 0.14 29.04 -38.54
CA ASN A 2 0.91 30.02 -37.76
C ASN A 2 1.64 29.33 -36.60
N LYS A 3 2.99 29.40 -36.57
CA LYS A 3 3.84 28.80 -35.53
C LYS A 3 3.35 29.08 -34.10
N LYS A 4 2.75 30.25 -33.87
CA LYS A 4 2.16 30.70 -32.59
C LYS A 4 0.93 29.90 -32.16
N ILE A 5 0.07 29.49 -33.11
CA ILE A 5 -1.14 28.70 -32.84
C ILE A 5 -0.74 27.25 -32.52
N PHE A 6 0.27 26.72 -33.21
CA PHE A 6 0.80 25.37 -32.96
C PHE A 6 1.45 25.26 -31.57
N THR A 7 2.19 26.28 -31.13
CA THR A 7 2.82 26.31 -29.79
C THR A 7 1.78 26.42 -28.67
N LEU A 8 0.74 27.25 -28.85
CA LEU A 8 -0.37 27.35 -27.90
C LEU A 8 -1.12 26.03 -27.77
N ALA A 9 -1.48 25.39 -28.90
CA ALA A 9 -2.17 24.11 -28.89
C ALA A 9 -1.34 22.99 -28.23
N LEU A 10 -0.02 22.95 -28.46
CA LEU A 10 0.87 21.97 -27.85
C LEU A 10 1.01 22.18 -26.33
N SER A 11 1.10 23.44 -25.87
CA SER A 11 1.16 23.75 -24.43
C SER A 11 -0.12 23.38 -23.70
N LEU A 12 -1.29 23.58 -24.33
CA LEU A 12 -2.59 23.23 -23.75
C LEU A 12 -2.76 21.71 -23.65
N LEU A 13 -2.29 20.97 -24.66
CA LEU A 13 -2.31 19.50 -24.67
C LEU A 13 -1.40 18.93 -23.56
N LEU A 14 -0.21 19.48 -23.36
CA LEU A 14 0.71 19.05 -22.28
C LEU A 14 0.12 19.32 -20.89
N LEU A 15 -0.53 20.47 -20.68
CA LEU A 15 -1.20 20.78 -19.41
C LEU A 15 -2.39 19.84 -19.12
N ALA A 16 -3.17 19.48 -20.15
CA ALA A 16 -4.28 18.54 -20.00
C ALA A 16 -3.81 17.13 -19.60
N ILE A 17 -2.68 16.66 -20.15
CA ILE A 17 -2.08 15.37 -19.79
C ILE A 17 -1.61 15.34 -18.33
N MET A 18 -1.07 16.44 -17.81
CA MET A 18 -0.65 16.53 -16.41
C MET A 18 -1.84 16.48 -15.44
N GLY A 19 -2.96 17.13 -15.77
CA GLY A 19 -4.17 17.10 -14.94
C GLY A 19 -4.80 15.71 -14.76
N LEU A 20 -4.86 14.91 -15.83
CA LEU A 20 -5.38 13.53 -15.78
C LEU A 20 -4.54 12.62 -14.87
N SER A 21 -3.21 12.80 -14.89
CA SER A 21 -2.30 11.98 -14.07
C SER A 21 -2.49 12.20 -12.56
N ALA A 22 -2.85 13.42 -12.14
CA ALA A 22 -3.08 13.76 -10.75
C ALA A 22 -4.37 13.12 -10.18
N GLN A 23 -5.45 13.09 -10.96
CA GLN A 23 -6.71 12.47 -10.54
C GLN A 23 -6.60 10.94 -10.41
N GLN A 24 -5.81 10.29 -11.26
CA GLN A 24 -5.57 8.85 -11.15
C GLN A 24 -4.77 8.51 -9.88
N SER A 25 -3.84 9.38 -9.47
CA SER A 25 -3.06 9.21 -8.24
C SER A 25 -3.93 9.21 -6.98
N SER A 26 -4.91 10.10 -6.88
CA SER A 26 -5.78 10.20 -5.69
C SER A 26 -6.75 9.02 -5.55
N ILE A 27 -7.24 8.46 -6.66
CA ILE A 27 -8.08 7.25 -6.65
C ILE A 27 -7.28 6.05 -6.12
N ILE A 28 -6.05 5.86 -6.61
CA ILE A 28 -5.19 4.76 -6.18
C ILE A 28 -4.89 4.89 -4.68
N GLU A 29 -4.57 6.10 -4.21
CA GLU A 29 -4.30 6.34 -2.80
C GLU A 29 -5.48 5.97 -1.90
N ASN A 30 -6.70 6.40 -2.25
CA ASN A 30 -7.90 6.07 -1.48
C ASN A 30 -8.18 4.56 -1.45
N LEU A 31 -7.91 3.84 -2.55
CA LEU A 31 -8.03 2.37 -2.59
C LEU A 31 -7.03 1.69 -1.66
N LEU A 32 -5.78 2.18 -1.61
CA LEU A 32 -4.76 1.66 -0.69
C LEU A 32 -5.17 1.88 0.77
N VAL A 33 -5.63 3.09 1.11
CA VAL A 33 -6.09 3.42 2.47
C VAL A 33 -7.23 2.47 2.89
N LYS A 34 -8.24 2.32 2.04
CA LYS A 34 -9.38 1.44 2.32
C LYS A 34 -8.96 -0.02 2.47
N SER A 35 -8.08 -0.51 1.59
CA SER A 35 -7.58 -1.88 1.65
C SER A 35 -6.78 -2.15 2.93
N VAL A 36 -6.00 -1.18 3.40
CA VAL A 36 -5.23 -1.29 4.64
C VAL A 36 -6.15 -1.27 5.85
N GLU A 37 -7.15 -0.38 5.85
CA GLU A 37 -8.14 -0.31 6.92
C GLU A 37 -8.88 -1.64 7.07
N GLU A 38 -9.41 -2.19 5.98
CA GLU A 38 -10.10 -3.49 5.99
C GLU A 38 -9.18 -4.62 6.46
N LYS A 39 -7.92 -4.65 5.98
CA LYS A 39 -6.94 -5.68 6.37
C LYS A 39 -6.65 -5.62 7.86
N VAL A 40 -6.27 -4.45 8.37
CA VAL A 40 -5.82 -4.32 9.76
C VAL A 40 -6.98 -4.51 10.71
N SER A 41 -8.16 -3.95 10.43
CA SER A 41 -9.34 -4.12 11.28
C SER A 41 -9.81 -5.58 11.34
N SER A 42 -9.79 -6.30 10.21
CA SER A 42 -10.06 -7.75 10.22
C SER A 42 -9.02 -8.54 11.00
N MET A 43 -7.73 -8.21 10.86
CA MET A 43 -6.67 -8.88 11.63
C MET A 43 -6.76 -8.56 13.13
N GLN A 44 -7.16 -7.34 13.48
CA GLN A 44 -7.35 -6.92 14.86
C GLN A 44 -8.49 -7.70 15.52
N GLU A 45 -9.62 -7.84 14.82
CA GLU A 45 -10.76 -8.64 15.27
C GLU A 45 -10.39 -10.12 15.46
N LEU A 46 -9.58 -10.68 14.56
CA LEU A 46 -9.18 -12.10 14.60
C LEU A 46 -8.09 -12.40 15.64
N ILE A 47 -7.17 -11.46 15.89
CA ILE A 47 -5.95 -11.70 16.69
C ILE A 47 -6.04 -11.05 18.07
N GLY A 48 -6.73 -9.92 18.20
CA GLY A 48 -6.92 -9.19 19.44
C GLY A 48 -5.74 -8.30 19.86
N PHE A 49 -4.96 -7.76 18.91
CA PHE A 49 -3.95 -6.75 19.23
C PHE A 49 -4.59 -5.39 19.54
N ASP A 50 -3.89 -4.54 20.31
CA ASP A 50 -4.44 -3.27 20.79
C ASP A 50 -4.56 -2.19 19.70
N ASP A 51 -5.28 -1.11 20.01
CA ASP A 51 -5.57 -0.03 19.07
C ASP A 51 -4.30 0.74 18.63
N ASP A 52 -3.30 0.83 19.51
CA ASP A 52 -2.02 1.49 19.21
C ASP A 52 -1.23 0.65 18.19
N GLN A 53 -1.18 -0.67 18.38
CA GLN A 53 -0.62 -1.63 17.44
C GLN A 53 -1.38 -1.56 16.11
N ALA A 54 -2.71 -1.52 16.14
CA ALA A 54 -3.53 -1.38 14.94
C ALA A 54 -3.22 -0.10 14.16
N GLN A 55 -3.07 1.03 14.84
CA GLN A 55 -2.71 2.28 14.19
C GLN A 55 -1.32 2.20 13.54
N GLN A 56 -0.32 1.69 14.27
CA GLN A 56 1.04 1.52 13.74
C GLN A 56 1.07 0.58 12.51
N LEU A 57 0.28 -0.49 12.53
CA LEU A 57 0.13 -1.40 11.40
C LEU A 57 -0.48 -0.71 10.18
N ARG A 58 -1.52 0.11 10.35
CA ARG A 58 -2.14 0.85 9.25
C ARG A 58 -1.15 1.78 8.57
N GLU A 59 -0.40 2.54 9.37
CA GLU A 59 0.61 3.46 8.84
C GLU A 59 1.74 2.72 8.11
N MET A 60 2.23 1.63 8.70
CA MET A 60 3.29 0.79 8.12
C MET A 60 2.86 0.13 6.81
N GLU A 61 1.68 -0.50 6.77
CA GLU A 61 1.15 -1.18 5.59
C GLU A 61 0.84 -0.20 4.46
N LEU A 62 0.23 0.96 4.77
CA LEU A 62 -0.04 1.99 3.77
C LEU A 62 1.26 2.48 3.11
N HIS A 63 2.27 2.77 3.93
CA HIS A 63 3.57 3.21 3.44
C HIS A 63 4.30 2.11 2.65
N PHE A 64 4.16 0.84 3.04
CA PHE A 64 4.64 -0.30 2.25
C PHE A 64 3.98 -0.34 0.87
N LEU A 65 2.65 -0.26 0.80
CA LEU A 65 1.90 -0.31 -0.46
C LEU A 65 2.22 0.88 -1.37
N GLN A 66 2.35 2.09 -0.82
CA GLN A 66 2.79 3.26 -1.59
C GLN A 66 4.19 3.04 -2.20
N LYS A 67 5.11 2.44 -1.44
CA LYS A 67 6.46 2.13 -1.95
C LYS A 67 6.48 1.02 -2.99
N VAL A 68 5.64 0.00 -2.82
CA VAL A 68 5.45 -1.07 -3.83
C VAL A 68 4.88 -0.46 -5.11
N ASN A 69 3.83 0.35 -5.01
CA ASN A 69 3.23 1.03 -6.16
C ASN A 69 4.28 1.88 -6.91
N LYS A 70 5.12 2.64 -6.19
CA LYS A 70 6.23 3.39 -6.78
C LYS A 70 7.29 2.49 -7.42
N ALA A 71 7.58 1.33 -6.84
CA ALA A 71 8.54 0.38 -7.38
C ALA A 71 8.04 -0.25 -8.70
N GLU A 72 6.75 -0.61 -8.76
CA GLU A 72 6.11 -1.17 -9.96
C GLU A 72 6.11 -0.20 -11.14
N HIS A 73 5.95 1.10 -10.88
CA HIS A 73 5.98 2.14 -11.91
C HIS A 73 7.40 2.62 -12.27
N CYS A 74 8.46 2.01 -11.72
CA CYS A 74 9.82 2.35 -12.14
C CYS A 74 10.21 1.61 -13.43
N PHE A 75 10.45 2.37 -14.51
CA PHE A 75 10.85 1.83 -15.81
C PHE A 75 12.30 1.33 -15.88
N LEU A 76 13.22 1.95 -15.11
CA LEU A 76 14.66 1.67 -15.18
C LEU A 76 15.20 0.89 -13.97
N CYS A 77 14.31 0.30 -13.16
CA CYS A 77 14.69 -0.41 -11.95
C CYS A 77 14.47 -1.91 -12.09
N ASN A 78 15.27 -2.71 -11.37
CA ASN A 78 14.90 -4.10 -11.10
C ASN A 78 13.73 -4.11 -10.09
N ARG A 79 12.49 -4.17 -10.62
CA ARG A 79 11.24 -4.09 -9.84
C ARG A 79 11.17 -5.20 -8.80
N GLN A 80 11.39 -6.44 -9.22
CA GLN A 80 11.36 -7.61 -8.35
C GLN A 80 12.29 -7.45 -7.15
N LYS A 81 13.57 -7.14 -7.38
CA LYS A 81 14.56 -6.95 -6.30
C LYS A 81 14.17 -5.82 -5.34
N ARG A 82 13.53 -4.75 -5.84
CA ARG A 82 13.06 -3.64 -4.99
C ARG A 82 11.86 -4.06 -4.14
N VAL A 83 10.88 -4.74 -4.74
CA VAL A 83 9.70 -5.26 -4.03
C VAL A 83 10.13 -6.27 -2.97
N ASP A 84 11.05 -7.18 -3.27
CA ASP A 84 11.57 -8.15 -2.29
C ASP A 84 12.26 -7.48 -1.11
N LYS A 85 13.03 -6.40 -1.36
CA LYS A 85 13.62 -5.60 -0.29
C LYS A 85 12.55 -4.91 0.57
N LEU A 86 11.48 -4.42 -0.04
CA LEU A 86 10.37 -3.81 0.69
C LEU A 86 9.63 -4.85 1.54
N LYS A 87 9.36 -6.04 1.01
CA LYS A 87 8.73 -7.15 1.75
C LYS A 87 9.54 -7.55 2.98
N LYS A 88 10.86 -7.68 2.85
CA LYS A 88 11.77 -7.95 3.98
C LYS A 88 11.72 -6.85 5.04
N LYS A 89 11.68 -5.58 4.62
CA LYS A 89 11.58 -4.44 5.55
C LYS A 89 10.24 -4.46 6.30
N ARG A 90 9.14 -4.66 5.56
CA ARG A 90 7.79 -4.80 6.11
C ARG A 90 7.74 -5.91 7.17
N ASP A 91 8.32 -7.07 6.88
CA ASP A 91 8.33 -8.20 7.82
C ASP A 91 9.08 -7.88 9.12
N VAL A 92 10.22 -7.21 9.05
CA VAL A 92 10.97 -6.76 10.24
C VAL A 92 10.16 -5.73 11.06
N GLU A 93 9.53 -4.77 10.39
CA GLU A 93 8.67 -3.77 11.04
C GLU A 93 7.44 -4.42 11.69
N LEU A 94 6.84 -5.40 11.02
CA LEU A 94 5.70 -6.17 11.52
C LEU A 94 6.06 -6.90 12.83
N GLN A 95 7.23 -7.54 12.90
CA GLN A 95 7.75 -8.18 14.12
C GLN A 95 8.12 -7.18 15.23
N THR A 96 8.29 -5.91 14.91
CA THR A 96 8.58 -4.85 15.90
C THR A 96 7.28 -4.32 16.51
N ILE A 97 6.23 -4.18 15.70
CA ILE A 97 4.92 -3.68 16.13
C ILE A 97 4.16 -4.77 16.90
N LEU A 98 4.15 -5.99 16.37
CA LEU A 98 3.46 -7.12 16.96
C LEU A 98 4.39 -7.92 17.86
N GLY A 99 3.92 -8.24 19.07
CA GLY A 99 4.54 -9.27 19.89
C GLY A 99 4.58 -10.61 19.15
N ARG A 100 5.50 -11.51 19.56
CA ARG A 100 5.76 -12.78 18.88
C ARG A 100 4.48 -13.57 18.57
N ASP A 101 3.57 -13.70 19.52
CA ASP A 101 2.36 -14.50 19.36
C ASP A 101 1.38 -13.87 18.37
N HIS A 102 1.19 -12.54 18.43
CA HIS A 102 0.39 -11.81 17.45
C HIS A 102 1.00 -11.90 16.05
N TYR A 103 2.33 -11.80 15.93
CA TYR A 103 3.02 -11.96 14.65
C TYR A 103 2.81 -13.35 14.03
N ILE A 104 2.94 -14.43 14.83
CA ILE A 104 2.72 -15.80 14.35
C ILE A 104 1.28 -15.99 13.85
N LYS A 105 0.28 -15.50 14.61
CA LYS A 105 -1.13 -15.53 14.18
C LYS A 105 -1.32 -14.72 12.90
N TYR A 106 -0.72 -13.53 12.81
CA TYR A 106 -0.81 -12.65 11.64
C TYR A 106 -0.25 -13.32 10.39
N ASP A 107 0.98 -13.85 10.45
CA ASP A 107 1.63 -14.56 9.34
C ASP A 107 0.81 -15.80 8.93
N ALA A 108 0.26 -16.54 9.90
CA ALA A 108 -0.54 -17.71 9.61
C ALA A 108 -1.86 -17.37 8.89
N ILE A 109 -2.54 -16.28 9.28
CA ILE A 109 -3.79 -15.84 8.65
C ILE A 109 -3.49 -15.22 7.27
N GLU A 110 -2.46 -14.38 7.15
CA GLU A 110 -2.09 -13.73 5.88
C GLU A 110 -1.69 -14.75 4.81
N ASN A 111 -1.00 -15.83 5.19
CA ASN A 111 -0.59 -16.89 4.29
C ASN A 111 -1.60 -18.05 4.21
N GLU A 112 -2.84 -17.85 4.65
CA GLU A 112 -3.94 -18.85 4.61
C GLU A 112 -3.60 -20.20 5.26
N ARG A 113 -2.64 -20.22 6.20
CA ARG A 113 -2.26 -21.43 6.95
C ARG A 113 -3.29 -21.80 8.01
N ILE A 114 -4.10 -20.84 8.45
CA ILE A 114 -5.21 -21.00 9.40
C ILE A 114 -6.46 -20.31 8.84
N LYS A 115 -7.64 -20.92 9.04
CA LYS A 115 -8.92 -20.35 8.61
C LYS A 115 -9.30 -19.15 9.48
N LYS A 116 -9.87 -18.11 8.85
CA LYS A 116 -10.45 -16.95 9.54
C LYS A 116 -11.73 -17.38 10.27
N VAL A 117 -11.58 -17.82 11.51
CA VAL A 117 -12.70 -18.07 12.43
C VAL A 117 -12.54 -17.08 13.59
N PRO A 118 -13.53 -16.21 13.86
CA PRO A 118 -13.47 -15.29 14.99
C PRO A 118 -13.36 -16.08 16.31
N GLU A 119 -12.44 -15.69 17.21
CA GLU A 119 -12.25 -16.36 18.52
C GLU A 119 -13.39 -16.08 19.52
N HIS A 120 -14.39 -15.28 19.16
CA HIS A 120 -15.56 -14.97 19.99
C HIS A 120 -16.75 -15.88 19.65
N LEU A 121 -16.80 -17.03 20.31
CA LEU A 121 -17.99 -17.84 20.57
C LEU A 121 -18.07 -18.17 22.07
#